data_AF-A0A8W8I466-F1
#
_entry.id   AF-A0A8W8I466-F1
#
_cell.length_a   1.000
_cell.length_b   1.000
_cell.length_c   1.000
_cell.angle_alpha   90.00
_cell.angle_beta   90.00
_cell.angle_gamma   90.00
#
_symmetry.space_group_name_H-M   'P 1'
#
loop_
_entity.id
_entity.type
_entity.pdbx_description
1 polymer ?
#
loop_
_entity_poly.entity_id
_entity_poly.type
_entity_poly.pdbx_seq_one_letter_code
_entity_poly.pdbx_strand_id
1 'polypeptide(L)'
;MVKRKISQLENKPSISKERRSMTGIRSTSFPDGAAFSAYVSVYETDISKDFTIHFDTIVTNIGNHYNKHTGAFTVPQHGVYVFTWNLYCNTGGYM
;
A
#
# COMPACT_ATOMS: atom_id res chain seq x y z
N MET A 1 -46.04 -40.71 13.21
CA MET A 1 -47.01 -39.83 13.89
C MET A 1 -46.33 -39.12 15.05
N VAL A 2 -45.74 -37.92 14.87
CA VAL A 2 -45.63 -36.86 15.90
C VAL A 2 -45.50 -35.49 15.21
N LYS A 3 -46.64 -34.79 15.25
CA LYS A 3 -46.95 -33.35 15.30
C LYS A 3 -45.89 -32.29 14.89
N ARG A 4 -46.23 -31.57 13.80
CA ARG A 4 -45.88 -30.15 13.53
C ARG A 4 -46.41 -29.24 14.65
N LYS A 5 -45.67 -28.19 15.00
CA LYS A 5 -46.20 -26.97 15.63
C LYS A 5 -45.80 -25.76 14.79
N ILE A 6 -46.81 -24.99 14.41
CA ILE A 6 -46.78 -23.79 13.57
C ILE A 6 -46.82 -22.55 14.49
N SER A 7 -46.28 -21.44 13.97
CA SER A 7 -46.59 -20.02 14.27
C SER A 7 -46.17 -19.42 15.60
N GLN A 8 -45.79 -18.14 15.69
CA GLN A 8 -45.45 -17.06 14.75
C GLN A 8 -45.04 -15.84 15.65
N LEU A 9 -44.34 -14.88 15.06
CA LEU A 9 -44.37 -13.42 15.35
C LEU A 9 -43.89 -12.91 16.72
N GLU A 10 -42.75 -12.23 16.71
CA GLU A 10 -42.74 -10.80 17.04
C GLU A 10 -41.57 -10.06 16.34
N ASN A 11 -41.95 -9.16 15.44
CA ASN A 11 -41.08 -8.19 14.79
C ASN A 11 -40.52 -7.21 15.83
N LYS A 12 -39.19 -7.04 15.88
CA LYS A 12 -38.57 -5.87 16.51
C LYS A 12 -37.67 -5.15 15.50
N PRO A 13 -37.99 -3.91 15.11
CA PRO A 13 -37.13 -3.16 14.19
C PRO A 13 -35.87 -2.73 14.94
N SER A 14 -34.72 -3.27 14.57
CA SER A 14 -33.42 -2.74 15.00
C SER A 14 -33.04 -1.57 14.09
N ILE A 15 -33.60 -0.39 14.40
CA ILE A 15 -33.08 0.89 13.95
C ILE A 15 -31.66 1.02 14.53
N SER A 16 -30.65 0.63 13.75
CA SER A 16 -29.27 0.95 14.07
C SER A 16 -29.00 2.38 13.59
N LYS A 17 -28.87 3.24 14.60
CA LYS A 17 -28.66 4.68 14.51
C LYS A 17 -27.59 5.04 13.47
N GLU A 18 -28.04 5.84 12.51
CA GLU A 18 -27.25 6.72 11.67
C GLU A 18 -26.12 7.39 12.49
N ARG A 19 -24.90 6.88 12.37
CA ARG A 19 -23.71 7.66 12.76
C ARG A 19 -23.31 8.50 11.56
N ARG A 20 -23.98 9.63 11.37
CA ARG A 20 -23.40 10.76 10.65
C ARG A 20 -22.13 11.16 11.39
N SER A 21 -20.99 10.66 10.92
CA SER A 21 -19.69 11.21 11.30
C SER A 21 -19.47 12.49 10.51
N MET A 22 -20.11 13.58 10.94
CA MET A 22 -19.60 14.92 10.66
C MET A 22 -18.80 15.37 11.87
N THR A 23 -17.50 15.16 11.80
CA THR A 23 -16.56 16.04 12.49
C THR A 23 -15.42 16.25 11.52
N GLY A 24 -15.51 17.38 10.82
CA GLY A 24 -14.40 17.95 10.07
C GLY A 24 -13.30 18.31 11.04
N ILE A 25 -12.48 17.34 11.39
CA ILE A 25 -11.08 17.59 11.63
C ILE A 25 -10.46 17.26 10.28
N ARG A 26 -10.16 18.28 9.48
CA ARG A 26 -9.06 18.13 8.52
C ARG A 26 -7.87 17.81 9.39
N SER A 27 -7.62 16.53 9.65
CA SER A 27 -6.27 16.08 9.89
C SER A 27 -5.54 16.63 8.68
N THR A 28 -4.72 17.66 8.87
CA THR A 28 -3.62 17.89 7.96
C THR A 28 -2.73 16.67 8.13
N SER A 29 -3.15 15.54 7.56
CA SER A 29 -2.33 14.37 7.36
C SER A 29 -1.18 14.90 6.55
N PHE A 30 -0.05 15.15 7.21
CA PHE A 30 1.12 15.84 6.70
C PHE A 30 1.29 15.62 5.18
N PRO A 31 1.02 16.61 4.30
CA PRO A 31 1.19 16.40 2.86
C PRO A 31 2.63 16.66 2.38
N ASP A 32 3.55 17.04 3.26
CA ASP A 32 4.78 17.69 2.79
C ASP A 32 6.03 16.80 2.80
N GLY A 33 5.92 15.56 3.29
CA GLY A 33 7.03 14.63 3.33
C GLY A 33 6.98 13.62 2.20
N ALA A 34 8.04 13.52 1.41
CA ALA A 34 8.19 12.50 0.38
C ALA A 34 9.56 11.84 0.53
N ALA A 35 9.58 10.61 1.03
CA ALA A 35 10.80 9.85 1.21
C ALA A 35 10.50 8.35 1.17
N PHE A 36 11.40 7.58 0.58
CA PHE A 36 11.33 6.13 0.65
C PHE A 36 12.71 5.53 0.85
N SER A 37 12.74 4.36 1.46
CA SER A 37 13.90 3.47 1.52
C SER A 37 13.38 2.05 1.44
N ALA A 38 13.99 1.24 0.58
CA ALA A 38 13.58 -0.11 0.29
C ALA A 38 14.79 -0.92 -0.18
N TYR A 39 14.69 -2.24 -0.05
CA TYR A 39 15.70 -3.18 -0.56
C TYR A 39 15.03 -4.28 -1.37
N VAL A 40 15.85 -4.95 -2.19
CA VAL A 40 15.45 -6.13 -2.97
C VAL A 40 15.60 -7.35 -2.06
N SER A 41 14.52 -8.11 -1.84
CA SER A 41 14.55 -9.31 -0.99
C SER A 41 14.83 -10.60 -1.77
N VAL A 42 14.61 -10.59 -3.08
CA VAL A 42 14.77 -11.74 -3.96
C VAL A 42 15.87 -11.47 -4.98
N TYR A 43 16.83 -12.38 -5.08
CA TYR A 43 17.84 -12.32 -6.13
C TYR A 43 17.17 -12.51 -7.48
N GLU A 44 17.20 -11.48 -8.32
CA GLU A 44 16.79 -11.62 -9.70
C GLU A 44 17.94 -11.94 -10.62
N THR A 45 17.73 -12.96 -11.44
CA THR A 45 18.75 -13.50 -12.36
C THR A 45 18.41 -13.24 -13.81
N ASP A 46 17.16 -12.88 -14.11
CA ASP A 46 16.67 -12.61 -15.46
C ASP A 46 16.50 -11.10 -15.70
N ILE A 47 17.62 -10.38 -15.58
CA ILE A 47 17.67 -8.96 -15.88
C ILE A 47 17.90 -8.82 -17.39
N SER A 48 16.86 -8.41 -18.10
CA SER A 48 16.92 -8.12 -19.53
C SER A 48 16.91 -6.62 -19.78
N LYS A 49 17.12 -6.22 -21.04
CA LYS A 49 16.98 -4.83 -21.45
C LYS A 49 15.59 -4.31 -21.07
N ASP A 50 15.54 -3.09 -20.50
CA ASP A 50 14.33 -2.41 -20.02
C ASP A 50 13.69 -3.04 -18.77
N PHE A 51 14.42 -3.90 -18.04
CA PHE A 51 13.99 -4.42 -16.75
C PHE A 51 13.99 -3.32 -15.66
N THR A 52 12.91 -3.26 -14.87
CA THR A 52 12.83 -2.38 -13.70
C THR A 52 13.14 -3.17 -12.43
N ILE A 53 14.15 -2.74 -11.69
CA ILE A 53 14.46 -3.34 -10.38
C ILE A 53 13.38 -2.92 -9.38
N HIS A 54 12.60 -3.88 -8.91
CA HIS A 54 11.62 -3.65 -7.87
C HIS A 54 12.28 -3.85 -6.50
N PHE A 55 12.51 -2.75 -5.77
CA PHE A 55 12.82 -2.84 -4.35
C PHE A 55 11.52 -3.17 -3.61
N ASP A 56 11.25 -4.46 -3.48
CA ASP A 56 9.97 -5.03 -3.09
C ASP A 56 9.72 -4.92 -1.57
N THR A 57 10.79 -4.78 -0.78
CA THR A 57 10.68 -4.69 0.67
C THR A 57 10.88 -3.25 1.17
N ILE A 58 9.80 -2.67 1.68
CA ILE A 58 9.74 -1.29 2.18
C ILE A 58 10.32 -1.20 3.59
N VAL A 59 11.31 -0.31 3.78
CA VAL A 59 11.78 0.13 5.10
C VAL A 59 11.05 1.41 5.51
N THR A 60 10.86 2.35 4.59
CA THR A 60 10.15 3.61 4.82
C THR A 60 9.47 4.05 3.52
N ASN A 61 8.28 4.64 3.61
CA ASN A 61 7.54 5.18 2.46
C ASN A 61 6.62 6.34 2.91
N ILE A 62 7.22 7.45 3.29
CA ILE A 62 6.49 8.65 3.72
C ILE A 62 5.71 9.20 2.53
N GLY A 63 4.40 9.41 2.73
CA GLY A 63 3.48 9.85 1.68
C GLY A 63 3.02 8.73 0.73
N ASN A 64 3.55 7.50 0.87
CA ASN A 64 3.21 6.35 0.03
C ASN A 64 3.42 6.58 -1.48
N HIS A 65 4.45 7.33 -1.83
CA HIS A 65 4.75 7.72 -3.21
C HIS A 65 5.59 6.69 -3.97
N TYR A 66 6.22 5.74 -3.26
CA TYR A 66 6.90 4.60 -3.88
C TYR A 66 5.96 3.38 -3.98
N ASN A 67 5.86 2.78 -5.16
CA ASN A 67 5.10 1.55 -5.42
C ASN A 67 6.06 0.36 -5.54
N LYS A 68 6.06 -0.50 -4.50
CA LYS A 68 6.90 -1.70 -4.45
C LYS A 68 6.66 -2.73 -5.56
N HIS A 69 5.48 -2.71 -6.19
CA HIS A 69 5.14 -3.68 -7.24
C HIS A 69 5.61 -3.24 -8.62
N THR A 70 5.89 -1.95 -8.81
CA THR A 70 6.35 -1.38 -10.09
C THR A 70 7.76 -0.78 -10.00
N GLY A 71 8.35 -0.72 -8.80
CA GLY A 71 9.64 -0.07 -8.58
C GLY A 71 9.64 1.46 -8.76
N ALA A 72 8.46 2.08 -8.89
CA ALA A 72 8.34 3.48 -9.29
C ALA A 72 8.08 4.40 -8.09
N PHE A 73 8.82 5.51 -8.02
CA PHE A 73 8.51 6.63 -7.13
C PHE A 73 7.81 7.75 -7.90
N THR A 74 6.60 8.12 -7.48
CA THR A 74 5.81 9.19 -8.09
C THR A 74 5.97 10.48 -7.31
N VAL A 75 6.64 11.46 -7.90
CA VAL A 75 6.87 12.78 -7.31
C VAL A 75 5.53 13.46 -6.97
N PRO A 76 5.25 13.75 -5.69
CA PRO A 76 3.97 14.35 -5.30
C PRO A 76 3.89 15.86 -5.52
N GLN A 77 5.04 16.54 -5.46
CA GLN A 77 5.13 18.01 -5.54
C GLN A 77 6.41 18.42 -6.28
N HIS A 78 6.37 19.56 -6.97
CA HIS A 78 7.56 20.11 -7.62
C HIS A 78 8.66 20.42 -6.59
N GLY A 79 9.89 20.00 -6.89
CA GLY A 79 11.01 20.19 -5.99
C GLY A 79 12.23 19.38 -6.40
N VAL A 80 13.23 19.36 -5.53
CA VAL A 80 14.45 18.58 -5.72
C VAL A 80 14.34 17.28 -4.93
N TYR A 81 14.66 16.17 -5.59
CA TYR A 81 14.66 14.83 -5.01
C TYR A 81 16.04 14.21 -5.21
N VAL A 82 16.50 13.47 -4.21
CA VAL A 82 17.78 12.76 -4.24
C VAL A 82 17.49 11.27 -4.17
N PHE A 83 18.08 10.52 -5.09
CA PHE A 83 18.00 9.07 -5.12
C PHE A 83 19.41 8.51 -4.94
N THR A 84 19.54 7.51 -4.06
CA THR A 84 20.79 6.79 -3.83
C THR A 84 20.47 5.31 -3.74
N TRP A 85 21.25 4.48 -4.42
CA TRP A 85 21.09 3.03 -4.37
C TRP A 85 22.45 2.35 -4.42
N ASN A 86 22.51 1.14 -3.87
CA ASN A 86 23.63 0.23 -4.00
C ASN A 86 23.09 -1.07 -4.56
N LEU A 87 23.70 -1.58 -5.63
CA LEU A 87 23.34 -2.85 -6.25
C LEU A 87 24.51 -3.82 -6.09
N TYR A 88 24.21 -5.01 -5.61
CA TYR A 88 25.17 -6.10 -5.55
C TYR A 88 24.85 -7.09 -6.68
N CYS A 89 25.79 -7.24 -7.60
CA CYS A 89 25.69 -8.19 -8.70
C CYS A 89 26.70 -9.32 -8.48
N ASN A 90 26.28 -10.55 -8.75
CA ASN A 90 27.18 -11.69 -8.67
C ASN A 90 28.17 -11.67 -9.85
N THR A 91 29.37 -12.22 -9.65
CA THR A 91 30.44 -12.16 -10.65
C THR A 91 30.01 -12.89 -11.94
N GLY A 92 29.96 -12.18 -13.06
CA GLY A 92 29.56 -12.70 -14.37
C GLY A 92 28.13 -12.36 -14.80
N GLY A 93 27.32 -11.75 -13.93
CA GLY A 93 26.05 -11.14 -14.31
C GLY A 93 26.27 -9.75 -14.92
N TYR A 94 25.80 -9.54 -16.14
CA TYR A 94 25.70 -8.20 -16.72
C TYR A 94 24.37 -7.59 -16.27
N MET A 95 24.40 -6.31 -15.86
CA MET A 95 23.19 -5.48 -15.82
C MET A 95 22.89 -4.95 -17.22
#